data_AF-D0UT59-F1
#
_entry.id   AF-D0UT59-F1
#
_cell.length_a   1.000
_cell.length_b   1.000
_cell.length_c   1.000
_cell.angle_alpha   90.00
_cell.angle_beta   90.00
_cell.angle_gamma   90.00
#
_symmetry.space_group_name_H-M   'P 1'
#
loop_
_entity.id
_entity.type
_entity.pdbx_description
1 polymer ?
#
loop_
_entity_poly.entity_id
_entity_poly.type
_entity_poly.pdbx_seq_one_letter_code
_entity_poly.pdbx_strand_id
1 'polypeptide(L)'
;RMAVNRGCNEIGQTWFESGVAENAVSGHIQYLVPGETACFDCAPPLVVASQIDERTLKREGVCAASLPTTMGIVAGLLVQNVLKFLLGFGKVSHYLGYNALVDFFPTMSVRPNPQCDDSWCRKRQVEYAEKLARTPKEEKQQEEKEEEEVVHED
;
A
#
# COMPACT_ATOMS: atom_id res chain seq x y z
N ARG A 1 -5.93 11.68 -3.62
CA ARG A 1 -5.99 10.31 -3.05
C ARG A 1 -7.43 9.85 -2.86
N MET A 2 -8.26 10.63 -2.15
CA MET A 2 -9.68 10.31 -1.91
C MET A 2 -10.51 9.96 -3.14
N ALA A 3 -10.43 10.75 -4.21
CA ALA A 3 -11.19 10.50 -5.44
C ALA A 3 -10.83 9.14 -6.08
N VAL A 4 -9.53 8.82 -6.13
CA VAL A 4 -9.02 7.54 -6.66
C VAL A 4 -9.51 6.38 -5.78
N ASN A 5 -9.42 6.51 -4.45
CA ASN A 5 -9.89 5.49 -3.50
C ASN A 5 -11.35 5.11 -3.75
N ARG A 6 -12.24 6.11 -3.84
CA ARG A 6 -13.68 5.89 -4.06
C ARG A 6 -13.95 5.23 -5.40
N GLY A 7 -13.34 5.72 -6.48
CA GLY A 7 -13.48 5.12 -7.81
C GLY A 7 -12.99 3.67 -7.85
N CYS A 8 -11.83 3.38 -7.25
CA CYS A 8 -11.29 2.03 -7.16
C CYS A 8 -12.16 1.08 -6.32
N ASN A 9 -12.70 1.53 -5.18
CA ASN A 9 -13.63 0.72 -4.37
C ASN A 9 -14.93 0.42 -5.12
N GLU A 10 -15.46 1.42 -5.84
CA GLU A 10 -16.68 1.28 -6.65
C GLU A 10 -16.52 0.21 -7.73
N ILE A 11 -15.43 0.25 -8.51
CA ILE A 11 -15.21 -0.72 -9.61
C ILE A 11 -14.45 -1.99 -9.18
N GLY A 12 -13.92 -2.04 -7.96
CA GLY A 12 -13.13 -3.18 -7.46
C GLY A 12 -11.72 -3.25 -8.05
N GLN A 13 -11.14 -2.11 -8.42
CA GLN A 13 -9.83 -2.02 -9.05
C GLN A 13 -8.72 -2.01 -8.00
N THR A 14 -7.80 -2.96 -8.11
CA THR A 14 -6.52 -2.96 -7.38
C THR A 14 -5.64 -1.80 -7.85
N TRP A 15 -5.00 -1.10 -6.92
CA TRP A 15 -4.16 0.05 -7.23
C TRP A 15 -3.01 0.22 -6.23
N PHE A 16 -2.05 1.07 -6.59
CA PHE A 16 -0.93 1.45 -5.74
C PHE A 16 -0.99 2.93 -5.42
N GLU A 17 -0.67 3.27 -4.19
CA GLU A 17 -0.51 4.64 -3.70
C GLU A 17 0.96 4.86 -3.33
N SER A 18 1.43 6.10 -3.47
CA SER A 18 2.74 6.51 -2.98
C SER A 18 2.72 7.93 -2.43
N GLY A 19 3.52 8.17 -1.40
CA GLY A 19 3.67 9.47 -0.77
C GLY A 19 5.10 9.78 -0.40
N VAL A 20 5.44 11.07 -0.43
CA VAL A 20 6.67 11.65 0.13
C VAL A 20 6.26 12.72 1.12
N ALA A 21 6.91 12.77 2.28
CA ALA A 21 6.61 13.77 3.31
C ALA A 21 7.07 15.17 2.89
N GLU A 22 6.46 16.21 3.46
CA GLU A 22 6.76 17.61 3.15
C GLU A 22 8.19 18.03 3.48
N ASN A 23 8.87 17.31 4.38
CA ASN A 23 10.28 17.53 4.72
C ASN A 23 11.25 16.71 3.84
N ALA A 24 10.72 15.94 2.89
CA ALA A 24 11.45 15.10 1.94
C ALA A 24 12.40 14.04 2.55
N VAL A 25 12.32 13.73 3.84
CA VAL A 25 13.15 12.70 4.50
C VAL A 25 12.39 11.40 4.82
N SER A 26 11.15 11.28 4.34
CA SER A 26 10.42 10.01 4.42
C SER A 26 9.44 9.86 3.26
N GLY A 27 9.06 8.61 2.99
CA GLY A 27 8.07 8.27 1.98
C GLY A 27 7.52 6.86 2.18
N HIS A 28 6.57 6.48 1.35
CA HIS A 28 5.99 5.14 1.38
C HIS A 28 5.35 4.79 0.04
N ILE A 29 5.11 3.49 -0.12
CA ILE A 29 4.20 2.92 -1.12
C ILE A 29 3.20 2.01 -0.41
N GLN A 30 2.00 1.94 -0.95
CA GLN A 30 0.95 1.06 -0.45
C GLN A 30 0.28 0.34 -1.61
N TYR A 31 0.01 -0.94 -1.44
CA TYR A 31 -0.74 -1.79 -2.36
C TYR A 31 -2.15 -2.02 -1.82
N LEU A 32 -3.15 -1.59 -2.58
CA LEU A 32 -4.54 -1.54 -2.16
C LEU A 32 -5.39 -2.47 -3.02
N VAL A 33 -5.99 -3.46 -2.37
CA VAL A 33 -6.94 -4.40 -2.96
C VAL A 33 -8.28 -4.20 -2.25
N PRO A 34 -9.28 -3.59 -2.91
CA PRO A 34 -10.57 -3.34 -2.28
C PRO A 34 -11.17 -4.60 -1.63
N GLY A 35 -11.40 -4.54 -0.32
CA GLY A 35 -11.96 -5.64 0.47
C GLY A 35 -10.94 -6.58 1.12
N GLU A 36 -9.70 -6.63 0.63
CA GLU A 36 -8.63 -7.49 1.15
C GLU A 36 -7.64 -6.71 2.01
N THR A 37 -7.17 -5.56 1.53
CA THR A 37 -6.28 -4.66 2.28
C THR A 37 -7.00 -3.34 2.61
N ALA A 38 -6.48 -2.61 3.61
CA ALA A 38 -7.04 -1.32 3.99
C ALA A 38 -7.09 -0.37 2.79
N CYS A 39 -8.29 0.17 2.50
CA CYS A 39 -8.44 1.27 1.56
C CYS A 39 -7.94 2.58 2.21
N PHE A 40 -7.86 3.66 1.44
CA PHE A 40 -7.36 4.94 1.96
C PHE A 40 -8.29 5.58 3.02
N ASP A 41 -9.60 5.25 2.99
CA ASP A 41 -10.60 5.64 4.00
C ASP A 41 -10.65 4.71 5.22
N CYS A 42 -9.88 3.61 5.26
CA CYS A 42 -9.86 2.74 6.43
C CYS A 42 -9.07 3.35 7.60
N ALA A 43 -8.05 4.16 7.28
CA ALA A 43 -7.21 4.86 8.24
C ALA A 43 -6.88 6.27 7.69
N PRO A 44 -7.88 7.15 7.56
CA PRO A 44 -7.67 8.46 6.95
C PRO A 44 -6.74 9.33 7.82
N PRO A 45 -5.92 10.20 7.22
CA PRO A 45 -5.12 11.16 7.98
C PRO A 45 -6.05 12.14 8.72
N LEU A 46 -5.57 12.70 9.83
CA LEU A 46 -6.37 13.53 10.74
C LEU A 46 -7.10 14.69 10.05
N VAL A 47 -6.46 15.32 9.05
CA VAL A 47 -7.07 16.41 8.27
C VAL A 47 -8.34 15.97 7.54
N VAL A 48 -8.31 14.78 6.94
CA VAL A 48 -9.46 14.19 6.23
C VAL A 48 -10.54 13.79 7.23
N ALA A 49 -10.14 13.12 8.32
CA ALA A 49 -11.08 12.69 9.36
C ALA A 49 -11.80 13.87 10.04
N SER A 50 -11.11 15.01 10.19
CA SER A 50 -11.66 16.22 10.82
C SER A 50 -12.43 17.12 9.86
N GLN A 51 -12.56 16.73 8.58
CA GLN A 51 -13.19 17.53 7.51
C GLN A 51 -12.62 18.95 7.37
N ILE A 52 -11.34 19.12 7.72
CA ILE A 52 -10.63 20.38 7.57
C ILE A 52 -10.18 20.46 6.11
N ASP A 53 -10.40 21.61 5.46
CA ASP A 53 -9.89 21.81 4.11
C ASP A 53 -8.36 21.83 4.13
N GLU A 54 -7.71 20.91 3.38
CA GLU A 54 -6.25 20.82 3.24
C GLU A 54 -5.63 22.17 2.83
N ARG A 55 -6.39 23.01 2.10
CA ARG A 55 -5.96 24.37 1.72
C ARG A 55 -5.68 25.26 2.92
N THR A 56 -6.33 25.04 4.06
CA THR A 56 -6.10 25.83 5.28
C THR A 56 -4.79 25.49 5.99
N LEU A 57 -4.19 24.32 5.71
CA LEU A 57 -2.88 23.93 6.23
C LEU A 57 -1.74 24.47 5.37
N LYS A 58 -2.01 24.77 4.10
CA LYS A 58 -1.04 25.35 3.18
C LYS A 58 -0.86 26.83 3.49
N ARG A 59 0.32 27.21 3.99
CA ARG A 59 0.71 28.63 4.07
C ARG A 59 1.09 29.12 2.68
N GLU A 60 0.62 30.30 2.28
CA GLU A 60 1.05 30.91 1.02
C GLU A 60 2.54 31.28 1.09
N GLY A 61 3.27 31.03 -0.01
CA GLY A 61 4.70 31.35 -0.11
C GLY A 61 5.67 30.31 0.46
N VAL A 62 5.20 29.21 1.07
CA VAL A 62 6.06 28.08 1.46
C VAL A 62 5.86 26.89 0.53
N CYS A 63 6.97 26.28 0.10
CA CYS A 63 6.96 25.02 -0.63
C CYS A 63 7.26 23.86 0.31
N ALA A 64 6.68 22.69 0.02
CA ALA A 64 7.18 21.44 0.57
C ALA A 64 8.62 21.25 0.08
N ALA A 65 9.51 20.81 0.98
CA ALA A 65 10.84 20.40 0.58
C ALA A 65 10.71 19.21 -0.38
N SER A 66 11.54 19.19 -1.41
CA SER A 66 11.58 18.13 -2.40
C SER A 66 13.02 17.78 -2.68
N LEU A 67 13.42 16.57 -2.31
CA LEU A 67 14.72 16.01 -2.62
C LEU A 67 14.55 14.97 -3.74
N PRO A 68 15.23 15.12 -4.90
CA PRO A 68 15.17 14.16 -5.99
C PRO A 68 15.54 12.73 -5.57
N THR A 69 16.40 12.57 -4.56
CA THR A 69 16.80 11.28 -4.01
C THR A 69 15.62 10.51 -3.41
N THR A 70 14.85 11.15 -2.52
CA THR A 70 13.69 10.52 -1.88
C THR A 70 12.60 10.20 -2.90
N MET A 71 12.37 11.09 -3.88
CA MET A 71 11.43 10.83 -4.97
C MET A 71 11.88 9.65 -5.83
N GLY A 72 13.17 9.58 -6.18
CA GLY A 72 13.74 8.47 -6.96
C GLY A 72 13.62 7.13 -6.24
N ILE A 73 13.91 7.09 -4.94
CA ILE A 73 13.77 5.89 -4.11
C ILE A 73 12.31 5.43 -4.07
N VAL A 74 11.37 6.33 -3.73
CA VAL A 74 9.94 5.97 -3.65
C VAL A 74 9.40 5.50 -5.01
N ALA A 75 9.77 6.17 -6.11
CA ALA A 75 9.38 5.75 -7.45
C ALA A 75 9.97 4.38 -7.82
N GLY A 76 11.25 4.14 -7.51
CA GLY A 76 11.90 2.86 -7.73
C GLY A 76 11.23 1.72 -6.95
N LEU A 77 10.93 1.95 -5.67
CA LEU A 77 10.19 0.99 -4.84
C LEU A 77 8.79 0.72 -5.39
N LEU A 78 8.08 1.77 -5.83
CA LEU A 78 6.74 1.65 -6.40
C LEU A 78 6.74 0.77 -7.65
N VAL A 79 7.59 1.08 -8.63
CA VAL A 79 7.68 0.33 -9.89
C VAL A 79 8.14 -1.11 -9.61
N GLN A 80 9.09 -1.31 -8.70
CA GLN A 80 9.51 -2.65 -8.31
C GLN A 80 8.35 -3.47 -7.73
N ASN A 81 7.46 -2.85 -6.95
CA ASN A 81 6.29 -3.52 -6.40
C ASN A 81 5.23 -3.82 -7.47
N VAL A 82 5.06 -2.92 -8.45
CA VAL A 82 4.21 -3.15 -9.63
C VAL A 82 4.72 -4.32 -10.46
N LEU A 83 6.03 -4.40 -10.70
CA LEU A 83 6.63 -5.51 -11.46
C LEU A 83 6.44 -6.85 -10.74
N LYS A 84 6.73 -6.91 -9.42
CA LYS A 84 6.48 -8.11 -8.61
C LYS A 84 5.02 -8.58 -8.72
N PHE A 85 4.08 -7.63 -8.68
CA PHE A 85 2.66 -7.92 -8.79
C PHE A 85 2.24 -8.42 -10.18
N LEU A 86 2.63 -7.71 -11.24
CA LEU A 86 2.19 -8.04 -12.60
C LEU A 86 2.88 -9.29 -13.18
N LEU A 87 4.14 -9.51 -12.81
CA LEU A 87 4.96 -10.60 -13.37
C LEU A 87 5.02 -11.82 -12.44
N GLY A 88 4.40 -11.77 -11.25
CA GLY A 88 4.28 -12.92 -10.36
C GLY A 88 5.61 -13.41 -9.76
N PHE A 89 6.55 -12.52 -9.49
CA PHE A 89 7.84 -12.87 -8.88
C PHE A 89 8.07 -12.15 -7.55
N GLY A 90 8.90 -12.74 -6.70
CA GLY A 90 9.21 -12.21 -5.38
C GLY A 90 7.95 -12.03 -4.52
N LYS A 91 8.02 -11.12 -3.54
CA LYS A 91 6.91 -10.85 -2.61
C LYS A 91 6.40 -9.43 -2.77
N VAL A 92 5.12 -9.26 -3.12
CA VAL A 92 4.45 -7.95 -3.16
C VAL A 92 4.34 -7.40 -1.74
N SER A 93 4.75 -6.15 -1.56
CA SER A 93 4.67 -5.45 -0.27
C SER A 93 3.33 -4.73 -0.17
N HIS A 94 2.53 -5.04 0.85
CA HIS A 94 1.26 -4.35 1.10
C HIS A 94 1.48 -2.89 1.52
N TYR A 95 2.48 -2.66 2.35
CA TYR A 95 3.01 -1.35 2.68
C TYR A 95 4.52 -1.46 2.80
N LEU A 96 5.23 -0.47 2.26
CA LEU A 96 6.67 -0.31 2.44
C LEU A 96 6.95 1.17 2.68
N GLY A 97 7.43 1.49 3.88
CA GLY A 97 7.89 2.81 4.25
C GLY A 97 9.37 3.00 3.94
N TYR A 98 9.80 4.25 3.89
CA TYR A 98 11.18 4.68 3.79
C TYR A 98 11.41 5.86 4.73
N ASN A 99 12.38 5.74 5.63
CA ASN A 99 12.87 6.82 6.49
C ASN A 99 14.34 7.07 6.17
N ALA A 100 14.61 8.21 5.53
CA ALA A 100 15.93 8.60 5.06
C ALA A 100 16.89 9.03 6.17
N LEU A 101 16.38 9.34 7.38
CA LEU A 101 17.24 9.79 8.48
C LEU A 101 18.01 8.63 9.14
N VAL A 102 17.48 7.41 9.03
CA VAL A 102 18.00 6.21 9.72
C VAL A 102 18.06 5.00 8.78
N ASP A 103 17.95 5.22 7.48
CA ASP A 103 17.96 4.20 6.43
C ASP A 103 17.03 3.01 6.72
N PHE A 104 15.83 3.32 7.21
CA PHE A 104 14.89 2.30 7.69
C PHE A 104 13.73 2.09 6.72
N PHE A 105 13.43 0.80 6.44
CA PHE A 105 12.44 0.36 5.45
C PHE A 105 11.39 -0.58 6.09
N PRO A 106 10.43 -0.05 6.87
CA PRO A 106 9.42 -0.87 7.52
C PRO A 106 8.42 -1.44 6.51
N THR A 107 8.06 -2.71 6.68
CA THR A 107 6.94 -3.33 5.96
C THR A 107 5.81 -3.66 6.91
N MET A 108 4.57 -3.53 6.44
CA MET A 108 3.38 -3.91 7.21
C MET A 108 2.25 -4.34 6.28
N SER A 109 1.22 -4.93 6.87
CA SER A 109 -0.03 -5.24 6.18
C SER A 109 -1.17 -4.68 7.03
N VAL A 110 -1.92 -3.74 6.46
CA VAL A 110 -3.04 -3.09 7.13
C VAL A 110 -4.33 -3.71 6.62
N ARG A 111 -5.17 -4.19 7.55
CA ARG A 111 -6.45 -4.82 7.22
C ARG A 111 -7.56 -3.77 7.02
N PRO A 112 -8.58 -4.05 6.21
CA PRO A 112 -9.75 -3.20 6.07
C PRO A 112 -10.42 -2.93 7.42
N ASN A 113 -10.93 -1.70 7.58
CA ASN A 113 -11.80 -1.33 8.69
C ASN A 113 -13.24 -1.82 8.40
N PRO A 114 -13.84 -2.70 9.23
CA PRO A 114 -15.23 -3.14 9.05
C PRO A 114 -16.26 -2.00 9.08
N GLN A 115 -15.89 -0.89 9.71
CA GLN A 115 -16.70 0.32 9.85
C GLN A 115 -16.18 1.47 8.97
N CYS A 116 -15.40 1.18 7.92
CA CYS A 116 -14.91 2.20 6.98
C CYS A 116 -16.06 3.06 6.43
N ASP A 117 -15.88 4.37 6.34
CA ASP A 117 -16.92 5.32 5.88
C ASP A 117 -17.38 5.05 4.43
N ASP A 118 -16.50 4.52 3.59
CA ASP A 118 -16.82 4.16 2.22
C ASP A 118 -17.68 2.87 2.18
N SER A 119 -18.94 3.02 1.77
CA SER A 119 -19.88 1.91 1.62
C SER A 119 -19.41 0.85 0.62
N TRP A 120 -18.70 1.26 -0.44
CA TRP A 120 -18.16 0.31 -1.40
C TRP A 120 -17.05 -0.52 -0.77
N CYS A 121 -16.19 0.08 0.04
CA CYS A 121 -15.17 -0.67 0.78
C CYS A 121 -15.81 -1.77 1.64
N ARG A 122 -16.85 -1.45 2.42
CA ARG A 122 -17.58 -2.44 3.24
C ARG A 122 -18.20 -3.55 2.37
N LYS A 123 -18.77 -3.19 1.22
CA LYS A 123 -19.31 -4.19 0.27
C LYS A 123 -18.22 -5.12 -0.26
N ARG A 124 -17.06 -4.59 -0.67
CA ARG A 124 -15.92 -5.38 -1.16
C ARG A 124 -15.35 -6.31 -0.07
N GLN A 125 -15.38 -5.89 1.20
CA GLN A 125 -14.96 -6.76 2.31
C GLN A 125 -15.85 -8.00 2.44
N VAL A 126 -17.17 -7.85 2.27
CA VAL A 126 -18.11 -8.99 2.28
C VAL A 126 -17.85 -9.90 1.09
N GLU A 127 -17.72 -9.34 -0.12
CA GLU A 127 -17.40 -10.11 -1.34
C GLU A 127 -16.08 -10.90 -1.19
N TYR A 128 -15.07 -10.28 -0.59
CA TYR A 128 -13.78 -10.93 -0.32
C TYR A 128 -13.90 -12.06 0.71
N ALA A 129 -14.67 -11.86 1.79
CA ALA A 129 -14.92 -12.89 2.79
C ALA A 129 -15.67 -14.10 2.20
N GLU A 130 -16.68 -13.86 1.37
CA GLU A 130 -17.39 -14.92 0.64
C GLU A 130 -16.47 -15.66 -0.33
N LYS A 131 -15.60 -14.94 -1.05
CA LYS A 131 -14.59 -15.55 -1.93
C LYS A 131 -13.66 -16.47 -1.12
N LEU A 132 -13.14 -16.01 0.02
CA LEU A 132 -12.28 -16.81 0.90
C LEU A 132 -12.98 -18.04 1.47
N ALA A 133 -14.29 -17.96 1.74
CA ALA A 133 -15.06 -19.11 2.22
C ALA A 133 -15.31 -20.16 1.11
N ARG A 134 -15.35 -19.73 -0.16
CA ARG A 134 -15.56 -20.59 -1.33
C ARG A 134 -14.28 -21.21 -1.86
N THR A 135 -13.15 -20.53 -1.73
CA THR A 135 -11.85 -21.11 -2.05
C THR A 135 -11.48 -22.08 -0.92
N PRO A 136 -11.20 -23.37 -1.20
CA PRO A 136 -10.61 -24.24 -0.20
C PRO A 136 -9.37 -23.56 0.35
N LYS A 137 -9.15 -23.60 1.68
CA LYS A 137 -7.83 -23.28 2.20
C LYS A 137 -6.89 -24.28 1.56
N GLU A 138 -6.18 -23.87 0.51
CA GLU A 138 -4.84 -24.38 0.28
C GLU A 138 -4.16 -24.11 1.61
N GLU A 139 -3.96 -25.19 2.38
CA GLU A 139 -2.90 -25.22 3.36
C GLU A 139 -1.76 -24.53 2.65
N LYS A 140 -1.26 -23.43 3.22
CA LYS A 140 0.06 -22.96 2.84
C LYS A 140 0.93 -24.18 3.10
N GLN A 141 1.13 -25.01 2.05
CA GLN A 141 2.39 -25.64 1.83
C GLN A 141 3.32 -24.48 2.04
N GLN A 142 3.96 -24.47 3.21
CA GLN A 142 5.26 -23.89 3.29
C GLN A 142 5.90 -24.41 2.01
N GLU A 143 6.23 -23.51 1.09
CA GLU A 143 7.38 -23.76 0.26
C GLU A 143 8.50 -24.04 1.28
N GLU A 144 8.59 -25.28 1.77
CA GLU A 144 9.80 -26.04 1.62
C GLU A 144 10.14 -25.83 0.14
N LYS A 145 10.82 -24.71 -0.14
CA LYS A 145 11.84 -24.75 -1.14
C LYS A 145 12.57 -26.04 -0.79
N GLU A 146 12.43 -27.06 -1.63
CA GLU A 146 13.53 -27.99 -1.81
C GLU A 146 14.74 -27.07 -1.85
N GLU A 147 15.54 -27.07 -0.78
CA GLU A 147 16.83 -26.41 -0.81
C GLU A 147 17.52 -27.11 -1.97
N GLU A 148 17.57 -26.43 -3.12
CA GLU A 148 18.38 -26.88 -4.24
C GLU A 148 19.74 -27.17 -3.61
N GLU A 149 20.08 -28.46 -3.56
CA GLU A 149 21.29 -28.92 -2.90
C GLU A 149 22.43 -28.11 -3.50
N VAL A 150 23.09 -27.28 -2.68
CA VAL A 150 24.09 -26.34 -3.16
C VAL A 150 25.27 -27.16 -3.65
N VAL A 151 25.28 -27.46 -4.96
CA VAL A 151 26.37 -28.17 -5.60
C VAL A 151 27.53 -27.18 -5.70
N HIS A 152 28.57 -27.42 -4.91
CA HIS A 152 29.85 -26.74 -5.06
C HIS A 152 30.64 -27.41 -6.19
N GLU A 153 31.12 -26.64 -7.17
CA GLU A 153 32.13 -27.13 -8.11
C GLU A 153 33.45 -27.34 -7.33
N ASP A 154 34.08 -28.51 -7.51
CA ASP A 154 35.36 -28.89 -6.87
C ASP A 154 36.51 -27.91 -7.16
#